data_AF-A0A1X7SH48-F1
#
_entry.id   AF-A0A1X7SH48-F1
#
_cell.length_a   1.000
_cell.length_b   1.000
_cell.length_c   1.000
_cell.angle_alpha   90.00
_cell.angle_beta   90.00
_cell.angle_gamma   90.00
#
_symmetry.space_group_name_H-M   'P 1'
#
loop_
_entity.id
_entity.type
_entity.pdbx_description
1 polymer ?
#
loop_
_entity_poly.entity_id
_entity_poly.type
_entity_poly.pdbx_seq_one_letter_code
_entity_poly.pdbx_strand_id
1 'polypeptide(L)'
;MEGLHTLKDLLKKGDWMTKVDLKDAYFMIPIQQQDRPFLRFSMESQDYQFSCLLFGLSCAPWVFTKTLKPVLTLLRELGVRLVAYIDDILVLAETKEMAQCHTEALMYLLQNLGYIIHPEKTVTQPAQEIEFLGMMVDSRALELRLPGQKIRKLRKEAAMIIKDHQLSQTPPTIREVSRLLGKFNSLSQAVVMGESRNLHSIPILNTSETGIDGIEYRFRDYICACAKPRGINYSNN
;
A
#
# COMPACT_ATOMS: atom_id res chain seq x y z
N MET A 1 7.31 3.77 -9.48
CA MET A 1 6.34 2.66 -9.43
C MET A 1 4.97 3.29 -9.53
N GLU A 2 4.05 2.67 -10.25
CA GLU A 2 2.66 3.11 -10.25
C GLU A 2 2.08 2.86 -8.86
N GLY A 3 0.94 3.47 -8.54
CA GLY A 3 0.30 3.26 -7.24
C GLY A 3 -1.09 3.87 -7.20
N LEU A 4 -1.58 4.17 -6.00
CA LEU A 4 -2.93 4.74 -5.83
C LEU A 4 -3.12 6.09 -6.53
N HIS A 5 -2.06 6.87 -6.74
CA HIS A 5 -2.14 8.12 -7.51
C HIS A 5 -2.43 7.84 -9.00
N THR A 6 -1.69 6.92 -9.62
CA THR A 6 -1.90 6.50 -11.01
C THR A 6 -3.30 5.90 -11.20
N LEU A 7 -3.78 5.16 -10.20
CA LEU A 7 -5.15 4.64 -10.22
C LEU A 7 -6.19 5.76 -10.25
N LYS A 8 -6.03 6.82 -9.43
CA LYS A 8 -6.95 7.96 -9.42
C LYS A 8 -7.00 8.65 -10.79
N ASP A 9 -5.87 8.74 -11.49
CA ASP A 9 -5.79 9.38 -12.80
C ASP A 9 -6.42 8.53 -13.92
N LEU A 10 -6.38 7.19 -13.81
CA LEU A 10 -6.84 6.27 -14.85
C LEU A 10 -8.29 5.75 -14.66
N LEU A 11 -8.78 5.75 -13.42
CA LEU A 11 -10.10 5.22 -13.06
C LEU A 11 -11.22 6.11 -13.62
N LYS A 12 -12.15 5.52 -14.36
CA LYS A 12 -13.36 6.19 -14.84
C LYS A 12 -14.60 5.69 -14.09
N LYS A 13 -15.61 6.54 -14.04
CA LYS A 13 -16.87 6.24 -13.36
C LYS A 13 -17.54 5.03 -14.02
N GLY A 14 -17.83 4.00 -13.22
CA GLY A 14 -18.49 2.79 -13.67
C GLY A 14 -17.57 1.74 -14.31
N ASP A 15 -16.25 1.94 -14.30
CA ASP A 15 -15.30 0.96 -14.82
C ASP A 15 -15.47 -0.42 -14.16
N TRP A 16 -15.37 -1.45 -14.96
CA TRP A 16 -15.23 -2.84 -14.54
C TRP A 16 -13.76 -3.14 -14.30
N MET A 17 -13.48 -3.77 -13.16
CA MET A 17 -12.14 -4.00 -12.67
C MET A 17 -11.91 -5.48 -12.39
N THR A 18 -10.70 -5.93 -12.67
CA THR A 18 -10.18 -7.27 -12.37
C THR A 18 -8.76 -7.11 -11.81
N LYS A 19 -8.31 -8.10 -11.05
CA LYS A 19 -7.00 -8.07 -10.39
C LYS A 19 -6.23 -9.34 -10.73
N VAL A 20 -4.97 -9.18 -11.12
CA VAL A 20 -4.00 -10.28 -11.31
C VAL A 20 -2.90 -10.12 -10.27
N ASP A 21 -2.62 -11.20 -9.55
CA ASP A 21 -1.57 -11.28 -8.53
C ASP A 21 -0.50 -12.26 -9.01
N LEU A 22 0.77 -11.87 -8.96
CA LEU A 22 1.90 -12.70 -9.36
C LEU A 22 2.45 -13.49 -8.16
N LYS A 23 2.49 -14.81 -8.28
CA LYS A 23 2.98 -15.69 -7.21
C LYS A 23 4.50 -15.61 -7.15
N ASP A 24 5.04 -15.36 -5.95
CA ASP A 24 6.49 -15.41 -5.70
C ASP A 24 7.31 -14.51 -6.65
N ALA A 25 6.78 -13.31 -6.92
CA ALA A 25 7.27 -12.32 -7.89
C ALA A 25 8.79 -12.22 -8.01
N TYR A 26 9.51 -12.04 -6.90
CA TYR A 26 10.96 -11.88 -6.94
C TYR A 26 11.67 -13.17 -7.34
N PHE A 27 11.24 -14.34 -6.88
CA PHE A 27 11.91 -15.59 -7.18
C PHE A 27 11.86 -15.98 -8.68
N MET A 28 10.98 -15.35 -9.46
CA MET A 28 10.93 -15.51 -10.91
C MET A 28 12.05 -14.79 -11.66
N ILE A 29 12.74 -13.84 -11.02
CA ILE A 29 13.82 -13.08 -11.66
C ILE A 29 15.16 -13.72 -11.34
N PRO A 30 15.86 -14.31 -12.32
CA PRO A 30 17.17 -14.91 -12.10
C PRO A 30 18.22 -13.83 -11.84
N ILE A 31 19.20 -14.17 -11.00
CA ILE A 31 20.37 -13.33 -10.73
C ILE A 31 21.53 -13.80 -11.61
N GLN A 32 22.25 -12.83 -12.17
CA GLN A 32 23.43 -13.07 -12.98
C GLN A 32 24.48 -13.83 -12.17
N GLN A 33 25.13 -14.82 -12.79
CA GLN A 33 26.04 -15.73 -12.08
C GLN A 33 27.17 -15.01 -11.34
N GLN A 34 27.65 -13.88 -11.87
CA GLN A 34 28.69 -13.05 -11.25
C GLN A 34 28.25 -12.38 -9.93
N ASP A 35 26.95 -12.16 -9.74
CA ASP A 35 26.40 -11.46 -8.57
C ASP A 35 25.93 -12.42 -7.47
N ARG A 36 25.74 -13.71 -7.79
CA ARG A 36 25.31 -14.75 -6.83
C ARG A 36 26.24 -14.89 -5.61
N PRO A 37 27.57 -14.73 -5.71
CA PRO A 37 28.46 -14.80 -4.54
C PRO A 37 28.13 -13.78 -3.45
N PHE A 38 27.55 -12.62 -3.79
CA PHE A 38 27.14 -11.61 -2.80
C PHE A 38 25.91 -12.04 -1.98
N LEU A 39 25.23 -13.10 -2.41
CA LEU A 39 23.99 -13.61 -1.82
C LEU A 39 24.21 -15.00 -1.21
N ARG A 40 25.46 -15.30 -0.84
CA ARG A 40 25.82 -16.54 -0.18
C ARG A 40 25.49 -16.48 1.30
N PHE A 41 25.01 -17.59 1.83
CA PHE A 41 24.83 -17.82 3.27
C PHE A 41 25.26 -19.24 3.63
N SER A 42 25.62 -19.45 4.89
CA SER A 42 26.07 -20.74 5.37
C SER A 42 25.07 -21.31 6.37
N MET A 43 24.71 -22.58 6.23
CA MET A 43 23.85 -23.32 7.14
C MET A 43 24.43 -24.72 7.36
N GLU A 44 24.56 -25.16 8.61
CA GLU A 44 25.10 -26.50 8.96
C GLU A 44 26.44 -26.83 8.26
N SER A 45 27.35 -25.85 8.24
CA SER A 45 28.67 -25.97 7.59
C SER A 45 28.62 -26.18 6.06
N GLN A 46 27.48 -25.90 5.42
CA GLN A 46 27.33 -25.88 3.97
C GLN A 46 27.02 -24.47 3.47
N ASP A 47 27.64 -24.09 2.36
CA ASP A 47 27.42 -22.81 1.71
C ASP A 47 26.35 -22.92 0.63
N TYR A 48 25.36 -22.03 0.70
CA TYR A 48 24.28 -21.89 -0.24
C TYR A 48 24.32 -20.51 -0.88
N GLN A 49 23.92 -20.40 -2.13
CA GLN A 49 23.81 -19.12 -2.82
C GLN A 49 22.48 -19.03 -3.54
N PHE A 50 21.83 -17.88 -3.44
CA PHE A 50 20.59 -17.63 -4.18
C PHE A 50 20.87 -17.47 -5.67
N SER A 51 20.06 -18.13 -6.50
CA SER A 51 20.10 -18.04 -7.96
C SER A 51 19.07 -17.05 -8.53
N CYS A 52 18.13 -16.59 -7.70
CA CYS A 52 17.06 -15.66 -8.04
C CYS A 52 16.95 -14.53 -7.03
N LEU A 53 16.18 -13.50 -7.40
CA LEU A 53 15.97 -12.30 -6.59
C LEU A 53 15.22 -12.65 -5.31
N LEU A 54 15.78 -12.26 -4.16
CA LEU A 54 15.23 -12.54 -2.84
C LEU A 54 14.59 -11.31 -2.19
N PHE A 55 13.63 -11.59 -1.30
CA PHE A 55 13.07 -10.58 -0.42
C PHE A 55 14.13 -10.00 0.53
N GLY A 56 14.05 -8.70 0.78
CA GLY A 56 14.99 -7.99 1.65
C GLY A 56 16.14 -7.30 0.91
N LEU A 57 16.36 -7.60 -0.38
CA LEU A 57 17.25 -6.78 -1.21
C LEU A 57 16.61 -5.43 -1.50
N SER A 58 17.33 -4.36 -1.19
CA SER A 58 16.88 -2.98 -1.43
C SER A 58 16.59 -2.71 -2.91
N CYS A 59 17.32 -3.37 -3.81
CA CYS A 59 17.14 -3.22 -5.26
C CYS A 59 16.01 -4.11 -5.84
N ALA A 60 15.51 -5.10 -5.11
CA ALA A 60 14.59 -6.09 -5.66
C ALA A 60 13.29 -5.49 -6.24
N PRO A 61 12.58 -4.58 -5.54
CA PRO A 61 11.38 -3.96 -6.09
C PRO A 61 11.65 -3.20 -7.40
N TRP A 62 12.81 -2.54 -7.49
CA TRP A 62 13.20 -1.78 -8.67
C TRP A 62 13.50 -2.69 -9.85
N VAL A 63 14.29 -3.75 -9.63
CA VAL A 63 14.61 -4.75 -10.68
C VAL A 63 13.33 -5.36 -11.22
N PHE A 64 12.42 -5.80 -10.33
CA PHE A 64 11.16 -6.41 -10.72
C PHE A 64 10.26 -5.45 -11.50
N THR A 65 10.11 -4.21 -11.02
CA THR A 65 9.32 -3.19 -11.73
C THR A 65 9.91 -2.91 -13.13
N LYS A 66 11.24 -2.90 -13.25
CA LYS A 66 11.93 -2.66 -14.52
C LYS A 66 11.73 -3.79 -15.51
N THR A 67 11.71 -5.05 -15.06
CA THR A 67 11.45 -6.21 -15.93
C THR A 67 9.99 -6.29 -16.37
N LEU A 68 9.05 -5.90 -15.52
CA LEU A 68 7.62 -5.91 -15.85
C LEU A 68 7.22 -4.75 -16.79
N LYS A 69 7.93 -3.61 -16.74
CA LYS A 69 7.58 -2.39 -17.48
C LYS A 69 7.32 -2.58 -18.99
N PRO A 70 8.14 -3.32 -19.78
CA PRO A 70 7.89 -3.53 -21.20
C PRO A 70 6.55 -4.24 -21.48
N VAL A 71 6.20 -5.22 -20.65
CA VAL A 71 4.93 -5.97 -20.74
C VAL A 71 3.74 -5.03 -20.58
N LEU A 72 3.79 -4.20 -19.53
CA LEU A 72 2.74 -3.22 -19.24
C LEU A 72 2.65 -2.15 -20.34
N THR A 73 3.78 -1.75 -20.92
CA THR A 73 3.85 -0.75 -21.99
C THR A 73 3.19 -1.29 -23.26
N LEU A 74 3.51 -2.54 -23.65
CA LEU A 74 2.89 -3.20 -24.80
C LEU A 74 1.36 -3.28 -24.64
N LEU A 75 0.88 -3.70 -23.47
CA LEU A 75 -0.56 -3.78 -23.22
C LEU A 75 -1.25 -2.41 -23.30
N ARG A 76 -0.59 -1.35 -22.83
CA ARG A 76 -1.10 0.03 -22.94
C ARG A 76 -1.15 0.51 -24.38
N GLU A 77 -0.14 0.19 -25.19
CA GLU A 77 -0.13 0.49 -26.63
C GLU A 77 -1.26 -0.23 -27.37
N LEU A 78 -1.66 -1.41 -26.89
CA LEU A 78 -2.83 -2.16 -27.36
C LEU A 78 -4.17 -1.65 -26.80
N GLY A 79 -4.16 -0.55 -26.02
CA GLY A 79 -5.37 0.08 -25.47
C GLY A 79 -5.84 -0.47 -24.12
N VAL A 80 -5.08 -1.36 -23.48
CA VAL A 80 -5.44 -1.89 -22.15
C VAL A 80 -5.09 -0.87 -21.07
N ARG A 81 -6.10 -0.44 -20.31
CA ARG A 81 -5.90 0.40 -19.11
C ARG A 81 -5.59 -0.50 -17.91
N LEU A 82 -4.41 -0.32 -17.32
CA LEU A 82 -3.97 -1.10 -16.17
C LEU A 82 -3.03 -0.30 -15.27
N VAL A 83 -3.03 -0.65 -13.98
CA VAL A 83 -2.15 -0.13 -12.94
C VAL A 83 -1.41 -1.31 -12.31
N ALA A 84 -0.08 -1.26 -12.24
CA ALA A 84 0.73 -2.32 -11.66
C ALA A 84 1.61 -1.81 -10.52
N TYR A 85 1.48 -2.41 -9.34
CA TYR A 85 2.32 -2.17 -8.19
C TYR A 85 3.04 -3.46 -7.82
N ILE A 86 4.30 -3.58 -8.23
CA ILE A 86 5.10 -4.80 -8.06
C ILE A 86 4.33 -6.00 -8.61
N ASP A 87 3.83 -6.89 -7.76
CA ASP A 87 3.14 -8.15 -8.06
C ASP A 87 1.61 -7.99 -8.22
N ASP A 88 1.04 -6.89 -7.76
CA ASP A 88 -0.38 -6.56 -7.83
C ASP A 88 -0.69 -5.76 -9.11
N ILE A 89 -1.43 -6.35 -10.05
CA ILE A 89 -1.85 -5.71 -11.30
C ILE A 89 -3.37 -5.56 -11.34
N LEU A 90 -3.86 -4.34 -11.51
CA LEU A 90 -5.28 -4.02 -11.67
C LEU A 90 -5.57 -3.65 -13.12
N VAL A 91 -6.57 -4.27 -13.73
CA VAL A 91 -7.06 -3.95 -15.07
C VAL A 91 -8.36 -3.17 -14.94
N LEU A 92 -8.52 -2.15 -15.79
CA LEU A 92 -9.67 -1.26 -15.84
C LEU A 92 -10.27 -1.31 -17.25
N ALA A 93 -11.60 -1.44 -17.35
CA ALA A 93 -12.28 -1.38 -18.64
C ALA A 93 -13.70 -0.82 -18.51
N GLU A 94 -14.23 -0.24 -19.59
CA GLU A 94 -15.55 0.36 -19.64
C GLU A 94 -16.69 -0.68 -19.56
N THR A 95 -16.43 -1.92 -19.97
CA THR A 95 -17.42 -3.03 -19.99
C THR A 95 -16.87 -4.29 -19.32
N LYS A 96 -17.76 -5.18 -18.88
CA LYS A 96 -17.38 -6.46 -18.25
C LYS A 96 -16.57 -7.33 -19.22
N GLU A 97 -17.04 -7.39 -20.46
CA GLU A 97 -16.49 -8.23 -21.51
C GLU A 97 -15.09 -7.76 -21.89
N MET A 98 -14.87 -6.43 -21.96
CA MET A 98 -13.54 -5.88 -22.16
C MET A 98 -12.62 -6.16 -20.97
N ALA A 99 -13.11 -6.02 -19.73
CA ALA A 99 -12.30 -6.35 -18.55
C ALA A 99 -11.84 -7.81 -18.57
N GLN A 100 -12.73 -8.75 -18.89
CA GLN A 100 -12.39 -10.17 -19.04
C GLN A 100 -11.36 -10.39 -20.14
N CYS A 101 -11.63 -9.89 -21.35
CA CYS A 101 -10.74 -10.03 -22.50
C CYS A 101 -9.33 -9.45 -22.21
N HIS A 102 -9.25 -8.25 -21.64
CA HIS A 102 -7.98 -7.63 -21.26
C HIS A 102 -7.24 -8.43 -20.19
N THR A 103 -7.97 -9.00 -19.23
CA THR A 103 -7.39 -9.84 -18.17
C THR A 103 -6.81 -11.12 -18.76
N GLU A 104 -7.56 -11.79 -19.64
CA GLU A 104 -7.10 -13.01 -20.32
C GLU A 104 -5.87 -12.74 -21.18
N ALA A 105 -5.85 -11.63 -21.94
CA ALA A 105 -4.68 -11.22 -22.72
C ALA A 105 -3.45 -10.94 -21.84
N LEU A 106 -3.64 -10.23 -20.72
CA LEU A 106 -2.60 -9.98 -19.72
C LEU A 106 -2.05 -11.30 -19.14
N MET A 107 -2.95 -12.19 -18.70
CA MET A 107 -2.56 -13.47 -18.11
C MET A 107 -1.82 -14.35 -19.11
N TYR A 108 -2.31 -14.44 -20.34
CA TYR A 108 -1.67 -15.17 -21.43
C TYR A 108 -0.26 -14.65 -21.71
N LEU A 109 -0.10 -13.33 -21.84
CA LEU A 109 1.21 -12.72 -22.08
C LEU A 109 2.18 -13.00 -20.93
N LEU A 110 1.74 -12.80 -19.68
CA LEU A 110 2.55 -13.06 -18.49
C LEU A 110 3.01 -14.52 -18.41
N GLN A 111 2.10 -15.47 -18.63
CA GLN A 111 2.41 -16.90 -18.61
C GLN A 111 3.41 -17.29 -19.70
N ASN A 112 3.26 -16.76 -20.92
CA ASN A 112 4.22 -17.01 -22.01
C ASN A 112 5.60 -16.42 -21.75
N LEU A 113 5.67 -15.36 -20.94
CA LEU A 113 6.93 -14.77 -20.48
C LEU A 113 7.54 -15.49 -19.27
N GLY A 114 6.90 -16.55 -18.77
CA GLY A 114 7.38 -17.35 -17.65
C GLY A 114 6.95 -16.84 -16.27
N TYR A 115 6.06 -15.85 -16.20
CA TYR A 115 5.48 -15.42 -14.92
C TYR A 115 4.41 -16.41 -14.43
N ILE A 116 4.38 -16.61 -13.12
CA ILE A 116 3.44 -17.50 -12.44
C ILE A 116 2.36 -16.63 -11.79
N ILE A 117 1.11 -16.91 -12.15
CA ILE A 117 -0.07 -16.21 -11.60
C ILE A 117 -0.51 -16.92 -10.32
N HIS A 118 -0.92 -16.16 -9.31
CA HIS A 118 -1.51 -16.68 -8.09
C HIS A 118 -3.02 -16.87 -8.26
N PRO A 119 -3.53 -18.09 -8.47
CA PRO A 119 -4.93 -18.32 -8.81
C PRO A 119 -5.90 -17.87 -7.71
N GLU A 120 -5.55 -18.09 -6.44
CA GLU A 120 -6.44 -17.77 -5.31
C GLU A 120 -6.57 -16.28 -5.00
N LYS A 121 -5.57 -15.47 -5.35
CA LYS A 121 -5.56 -14.01 -5.11
C LYS A 121 -5.97 -13.20 -6.34
N THR A 122 -5.96 -13.84 -7.50
CA THR A 122 -6.40 -13.27 -8.75
C THR A 122 -7.94 -13.20 -8.77
N VAL A 123 -8.47 -12.05 -9.14
CA VAL A 123 -9.90 -11.79 -9.31
C VAL A 123 -10.17 -11.61 -10.80
N THR A 124 -10.59 -12.69 -11.46
CA THR A 124 -10.89 -12.70 -12.90
C THR A 124 -12.31 -12.26 -13.22
N GLN A 125 -13.24 -12.39 -12.27
CA GLN A 125 -14.61 -11.95 -12.44
C GLN A 125 -14.66 -10.42 -12.31
N PRO A 126 -15.09 -9.66 -13.34
CA PRO A 126 -15.10 -8.21 -13.26
C PRO A 126 -16.06 -7.71 -12.19
N ALA A 127 -15.59 -6.78 -11.38
CA ALA A 127 -16.36 -6.10 -10.35
C ALA A 127 -16.15 -4.59 -10.42
N GLN A 128 -17.15 -3.83 -9.97
CA GLN A 128 -17.03 -2.37 -9.81
C GLN A 128 -16.55 -1.98 -8.41
N GLU A 129 -16.35 -2.96 -7.53
CA GLU A 129 -15.78 -2.80 -6.21
C GLU A 129 -14.70 -3.87 -5.99
N ILE A 130 -13.44 -3.48 -5.81
CA ILE A 130 -12.31 -4.43 -5.73
C ILE A 130 -11.20 -3.95 -4.77
N GLU A 131 -10.58 -4.87 -4.05
CA GLU A 131 -9.50 -4.54 -3.11
C GLU A 131 -8.17 -4.48 -3.86
N PHE A 132 -7.50 -3.33 -3.79
CA PHE A 132 -6.20 -3.09 -4.41
C PHE A 132 -5.31 -2.27 -3.47
N LEU A 133 -4.07 -2.71 -3.23
CA LEU A 133 -3.11 -2.05 -2.32
C LEU A 133 -3.66 -1.78 -0.92
N GLY A 134 -4.49 -2.70 -0.41
CA GLY A 134 -5.13 -2.59 0.90
C GLY A 134 -6.18 -1.48 1.01
N MET A 135 -6.73 -1.07 -0.14
CA MET A 135 -7.82 -0.11 -0.30
C MET A 135 -8.96 -0.76 -1.09
N MET A 136 -10.19 -0.43 -0.71
CA MET A 136 -11.39 -0.78 -1.46
C MET A 136 -11.64 0.29 -2.52
N VAL A 137 -11.54 -0.09 -3.79
CA VAL A 137 -11.79 0.79 -4.94
C VAL A 137 -13.24 0.64 -5.36
N ASP A 138 -14.05 1.70 -5.31
CA ASP A 138 -15.42 1.71 -5.86
C ASP A 138 -15.48 2.63 -7.08
N SER A 139 -15.60 2.04 -8.27
CA SER A 139 -15.63 2.78 -9.53
C SER A 139 -16.96 3.50 -9.77
N ARG A 140 -18.06 3.08 -9.14
CA ARG A 140 -19.37 3.73 -9.31
C ARG A 140 -19.41 5.07 -8.57
N ALA A 141 -18.89 5.05 -7.34
CA ALA A 141 -18.79 6.24 -6.50
C ALA A 141 -17.54 7.08 -6.81
N LEU A 142 -16.54 6.51 -7.50
CA LEU A 142 -15.20 7.08 -7.62
C LEU A 142 -14.62 7.39 -6.24
N GLU A 143 -14.60 6.37 -5.39
CA GLU A 143 -14.13 6.48 -4.02
C GLU A 143 -13.09 5.39 -3.70
N LEU A 144 -12.10 5.76 -2.92
CA LEU A 144 -11.19 4.82 -2.27
C LEU A 144 -11.55 4.75 -0.79
N ARG A 145 -11.92 3.56 -0.31
CA ARG A 145 -12.33 3.33 1.08
C ARG A 145 -11.37 2.40 1.78
N LEU A 146 -11.22 2.57 3.09
CA LEU A 146 -10.48 1.61 3.88
C LEU A 146 -11.34 0.37 4.15
N PRO A 147 -10.82 -0.85 3.89
CA PRO A 147 -11.55 -2.07 4.24
C PRO A 147 -11.90 -2.07 5.73
N GLY A 148 -13.16 -2.38 6.06
CA GLY A 148 -13.67 -2.30 7.42
C GLY A 148 -12.88 -3.17 8.42
N GLN A 149 -12.30 -4.28 7.97
CA GLN A 149 -11.42 -5.11 8.80
C GLN A 149 -10.14 -4.39 9.22
N LYS A 150 -9.53 -3.60 8.33
CA LYS A 150 -8.32 -2.82 8.61
C LYS A 150 -8.62 -1.74 9.65
N ILE A 151 -9.75 -1.04 9.51
CA ILE A 151 -10.24 -0.06 10.49
C ILE A 151 -10.45 -0.72 11.86
N ARG A 152 -11.12 -1.88 11.91
CA ARG A 152 -11.37 -2.60 13.17
C ARG A 152 -10.07 -3.02 13.85
N LYS A 153 -9.08 -3.53 13.10
CA LYS A 153 -7.76 -3.91 13.66
C LYS A 153 -7.05 -2.70 14.28
N LEU A 154 -7.03 -1.57 13.57
CA LEU A 154 -6.40 -0.34 14.06
C LEU A 154 -7.09 0.21 15.32
N ARG A 155 -8.42 0.24 15.34
CA ARG A 155 -9.19 0.67 16.51
C ARG A 155 -8.92 -0.23 17.72
N LYS A 156 -8.87 -1.55 17.52
CA LYS A 156 -8.55 -2.52 18.59
C LYS A 156 -7.16 -2.30 19.16
N GLU A 157 -6.14 -2.12 18.30
CA GLU A 157 -4.77 -1.88 18.73
C GLU A 157 -4.61 -0.56 19.49
N ALA A 158 -5.21 0.52 18.98
CA ALA A 158 -5.23 1.81 19.68
C ALA A 158 -5.93 1.72 21.04
N ALA A 159 -7.11 1.06 21.10
CA ALA A 159 -7.84 0.87 22.34
C ALA A 159 -7.06 0.01 23.35
N MET A 160 -6.31 -0.98 22.88
CA MET A 160 -5.48 -1.83 23.74
C MET A 160 -4.32 -1.04 24.35
N ILE A 161 -3.63 -0.21 23.57
CA ILE A 161 -2.54 0.66 24.07
C ILE A 161 -3.09 1.65 25.11
N ILE A 162 -4.24 2.26 24.85
CA ILE A 162 -4.89 3.18 25.80
C ILE A 162 -5.28 2.46 27.09
N LYS A 163 -5.89 1.27 26.97
CA LYS A 163 -6.33 0.49 28.13
C LYS A 163 -5.15 0.00 28.97
N ASP A 164 -4.08 -0.45 28.33
CA ASP A 164 -2.86 -0.89 29.01
C ASP A 164 -2.25 0.27 29.79
N HIS A 165 -2.09 1.44 29.15
CA HIS A 165 -1.65 2.67 29.82
C HIS A 165 -2.52 3.06 31.02
N GLN A 166 -3.85 2.97 30.88
CA GLN A 166 -4.79 3.29 31.97
C GLN A 166 -4.69 2.32 33.14
N LEU A 167 -4.42 1.03 32.89
CA LEU A 167 -4.30 0.00 33.92
C LEU A 167 -2.94 0.02 34.61
N SER A 168 -1.86 0.18 33.86
CA SER A 168 -0.49 0.13 34.37
C SER A 168 0.01 1.47 34.92
N GLN A 169 -0.65 2.58 34.57
CA GLN A 169 -0.18 3.95 34.76
C GLN A 169 1.23 4.22 34.21
N THR A 170 1.74 3.35 33.33
CA THR A 170 3.02 3.54 32.66
C THR A 170 2.79 4.14 31.29
N PRO A 171 3.54 5.19 30.87
CA PRO A 171 3.36 5.79 29.56
C PRO A 171 3.61 4.75 28.45
N PRO A 172 2.89 4.84 27.32
CA PRO A 172 3.12 3.94 26.19
C PRO A 172 4.55 4.11 25.67
N THR A 173 5.15 3.02 25.24
CA THR A 173 6.53 3.05 24.75
C THR A 173 6.63 3.80 23.42
N ILE A 174 7.79 4.40 23.17
CA ILE A 174 8.07 5.07 21.88
C ILE A 174 7.83 4.12 20.70
N ARG A 175 8.13 2.82 20.86
CA ARG A 175 7.92 1.80 19.82
C ARG A 175 6.44 1.56 19.53
N GLU A 176 5.58 1.52 20.55
CA GLU A 176 4.13 1.35 20.36
C GLU A 176 3.50 2.53 19.65
N VAL A 177 3.84 3.75 20.11
CA VAL A 177 3.39 4.98 19.48
C VAL A 177 3.90 5.08 18.03
N SER A 178 5.18 4.79 17.80
CA SER A 178 5.78 4.82 16.45
C SER A 178 5.14 3.80 15.51
N ARG A 179 4.82 2.59 16.01
CA ARG A 179 4.14 1.55 15.21
C ARG A 179 2.74 2.01 14.79
N LEU A 180 1.99 2.62 15.71
CA LEU A 180 0.65 3.12 15.42
C LEU A 180 0.69 4.31 14.45
N LEU A 181 1.62 5.26 14.66
CA LEU A 181 1.86 6.37 13.74
C LEU A 181 2.27 5.91 12.34
N GLY A 182 3.15 4.92 12.24
CA GLY A 182 3.53 4.32 10.95
C GLY A 182 2.34 3.71 10.23
N LYS A 183 1.45 3.02 10.97
CA LYS A 183 0.18 2.52 10.42
C LYS A 183 -0.70 3.66 9.94
N PHE A 184 -0.90 4.74 10.71
CA PHE A 184 -1.68 5.89 10.26
C PHE A 184 -1.08 6.58 9.03
N ASN A 185 0.23 6.71 8.95
CA ASN A 185 0.91 7.25 7.77
C ASN A 185 0.67 6.39 6.53
N SER A 186 0.59 5.06 6.66
CA SER A 186 0.22 4.19 5.53
C SER A 186 -1.23 4.41 5.05
N LEU A 187 -2.07 5.06 5.86
CA LEU A 187 -3.48 5.34 5.55
C LEU A 187 -3.71 6.78 5.10
N SER A 188 -2.72 7.68 5.20
CA SER A 188 -2.89 9.09 4.83
C SER A 188 -3.15 9.29 3.32
N GLN A 189 -2.87 8.29 2.49
CA GLN A 189 -3.24 8.31 1.07
C GLN A 189 -4.75 8.09 0.83
N ALA A 190 -5.42 7.53 1.84
CA ALA A 190 -6.80 7.08 1.88
C ALA A 190 -7.67 7.86 2.87
N VAL A 191 -7.02 8.65 3.73
CA VAL A 191 -7.65 9.54 4.70
C VAL A 191 -7.04 10.91 4.47
N VAL A 192 -7.85 11.92 4.13
CA VAL A 192 -7.38 13.30 4.18
C VAL A 192 -6.98 13.51 5.63
N MET A 193 -5.69 13.66 5.90
CA MET A 193 -5.21 14.10 7.19
C MET A 193 -5.63 15.56 7.33
N GLY A 194 -6.86 15.78 7.77
CA GLY A 194 -7.45 17.10 7.91
C GLY A 194 -8.69 17.02 8.77
N GLU A 195 -8.71 17.87 9.79
CA GLU A 195 -9.88 18.43 10.46
C GLU A 195 -11.19 17.63 10.40
N SER A 196 -11.61 17.15 11.58
CA SER A 196 -12.88 16.49 11.88
C SER A 196 -14.04 16.78 10.93
N ARG A 197 -14.13 16.01 9.83
CA ARG A 197 -15.37 15.75 9.10
C ARG A 197 -15.34 14.29 8.61
N ASN A 198 -16.18 13.46 9.22
CA ASN A 198 -16.64 12.12 8.80
C ASN A 198 -15.64 11.23 8.04
N LEU A 199 -14.94 10.37 8.79
CA LEU A 199 -13.92 9.37 8.39
C LEU A 199 -14.39 8.21 7.46
N HIS A 200 -15.39 8.39 6.60
CA HIS A 200 -15.99 7.26 5.86
C HIS A 200 -15.80 7.25 4.33
N SER A 201 -15.39 8.36 3.72
CA SER A 201 -15.09 8.39 2.29
C SER A 201 -14.20 9.58 1.95
N ILE A 202 -13.20 9.39 1.07
CA ILE A 202 -12.60 10.50 0.34
C ILE A 202 -13.26 10.53 -1.03
N PRO A 203 -14.08 11.55 -1.32
CA PRO A 203 -14.48 11.82 -2.69
C PRO A 203 -13.23 12.29 -3.47
N ILE A 204 -13.01 11.73 -4.66
CA ILE A 204 -11.83 12.01 -5.49
C ILE A 204 -11.79 13.48 -6.00
N LEU A 205 -12.84 14.29 -5.77
CA LEU A 205 -12.96 15.67 -6.23
C LEU A 205 -13.50 16.61 -5.13
N ASN A 206 -12.64 17.45 -4.52
CA ASN A 206 -12.74 18.92 -4.49
C ASN A 206 -11.79 19.58 -3.47
N THR A 207 -10.97 20.50 -3.99
CA THR A 207 -10.25 21.57 -3.28
C THR A 207 -11.13 22.82 -3.19
N SER A 208 -11.44 23.33 -1.99
CA SER A 208 -11.63 24.77 -1.69
C SER A 208 -12.08 25.02 -0.23
N GLU A 209 -11.20 25.71 0.50
CA GLU A 209 -11.44 26.82 1.45
C GLU A 209 -12.47 26.76 2.62
N THR A 210 -11.94 27.24 3.76
CA THR A 210 -12.55 28.00 4.89
C THR A 210 -12.98 27.27 6.18
N GLY A 211 -12.39 27.74 7.29
CA GLY A 211 -13.13 28.03 8.52
C GLY A 211 -12.76 27.19 9.76
N ILE A 212 -11.70 27.61 10.45
CA ILE A 212 -11.27 27.15 11.78
C ILE A 212 -12.26 27.66 12.85
N ASP A 213 -12.50 26.88 13.91
CA ASP A 213 -12.45 27.30 15.33
C ASP A 213 -13.24 26.33 16.24
N GLY A 214 -12.55 25.65 17.16
CA GLY A 214 -13.19 25.14 18.38
C GLY A 214 -12.64 23.88 19.05
N ILE A 215 -11.87 23.03 18.37
CA ILE A 215 -11.49 21.70 18.93
C ILE A 215 -9.96 21.50 19.09
N GLU A 216 -9.13 22.36 18.48
CA GLU A 216 -7.66 22.30 18.56
C GLU A 216 -7.13 22.48 20.00
N TYR A 217 -7.89 23.14 20.87
CA TYR A 217 -7.45 23.46 22.24
C TYR A 217 -7.22 22.22 23.11
N ARG A 218 -8.01 21.15 23.00
CA ARG A 218 -7.95 20.05 24.00
C ARG A 218 -6.84 19.02 23.80
N PHE A 219 -6.25 18.93 22.60
CA PHE A 219 -5.17 17.98 22.33
C PHE A 219 -3.78 18.61 22.46
N ARG A 220 -3.68 19.93 22.20
CA ARG A 220 -2.45 20.70 22.41
C ARG A 220 -2.13 20.84 23.90
N ASP A 221 -3.15 20.98 24.75
CA ASP A 221 -3.01 21.00 26.21
C ASP A 221 -2.43 19.70 26.77
N TYR A 222 -2.73 18.55 26.16
CA TYR A 222 -2.18 17.26 26.59
C TYR A 222 -0.68 17.11 26.24
N ILE A 223 -0.26 17.66 25.09
CA ILE A 223 1.14 17.65 24.66
C ILE A 223 1.96 18.71 25.43
N CYS A 224 1.39 19.89 25.71
CA CYS A 224 2.04 20.92 26.52
C CYS A 224 2.11 20.56 28.01
N ALA A 225 1.13 19.84 28.57
CA ALA A 225 1.16 19.40 29.97
C ALA A 225 2.21 18.32 30.26
N CYS A 226 2.63 17.53 29.26
CA CYS A 226 3.66 16.50 29.39
C CYS A 226 5.09 17.03 29.19
N ALA A 227 5.28 18.29 28.80
CA ALA A 227 6.59 18.91 28.63
C ALA A 227 6.92 19.86 29.80
N LYS A 228 7.49 19.34 30.89
CA LYS A 228 8.19 20.20 31.87
C LYS A 228 9.49 20.72 31.25
N PRO A 229 9.77 22.03 31.26
CA PRO A 229 11.08 22.55 30.91
C PRO A 229 12.10 22.15 31.99
N ARG A 230 13.18 21.46 31.59
CA ARG A 230 14.41 21.43 32.40
C ARG A 230 15.07 22.80 32.24
N GLY A 231 14.92 23.65 33.25
CA GLY A 231 15.75 24.84 33.40
C GLY A 231 17.20 24.41 33.57
N ILE A 232 18.03 24.73 32.58
CA ILE A 232 19.49 24.71 32.70
C ILE A 232 19.88 26.08 33.23
N ASN A 233 20.31 26.14 34.49
CA ASN A 233 20.94 27.32 35.07
C ASN A 233 22.32 27.50 34.41
N TYR A 234 22.49 28.58 33.64
CA TYR A 234 23.80 29.17 33.41
C TYR A 234 23.97 30.32 34.40
N SER A 235 24.65 30.05 35.51
CA SER A 235 25.21 31.09 36.37
C SER A 235 26.50 31.60 35.74
N ASN A 236 26.55 32.89 35.43
CA ASN A 236 27.76 33.63 35.13
C ASN A 236 28.78 33.50 36.27
N ASN A 237 30.02 33.19 35.92
CA ASN A 237 31.20 33.86 36.43
C ASN A 237 32.19 34.01 35.27
#